data_AF-A0A2E2N3F2-F1
#
_entry.id   AF-A0A2E2N3F2-F1
#
_cell.length_a   1.000
_cell.length_b   1.000
_cell.length_c   1.000
_cell.angle_alpha   90.00
_cell.angle_beta   90.00
_cell.angle_gamma   90.00
#
_symmetry.space_group_name_H-M   'P 1'
#
loop_
_entity.id
_entity.type
_entity.pdbx_description
1 polymer ?
#
loop_
_entity_poly.entity_id
_entity_poly.type
_entity_poly.pdbx_seq_one_letter_code
_entity_poly.pdbx_strand_id
1 'polypeptide(L)'
;MAPPVLHENPSATVIRSLLQHNYEISLYAKSMAYPLKAVVHELDLSSGHLVLEVEYAGQNIEKYLTDSGISFDLEAMKGSQIMERDTYSLSNVEAKLLKTDSTLYRLECQLPESVFVTEQRGAIRIPFVLGMQARVSLEIYLHELSVPGRLRNLSVGGCMVDIDLAESVAIGVDQEIPGVTIEFPNGESFFAEGKIRHIRPFGNHGYAAVGIQFINMPPPQMEALFRYVNESEREAAYRTGANDKMNYHAPLFIPGAKEKKILQREAQEREKRARQSPMERGVMDVAHQVQVGLMYMKTRDLFPEEIFYDCVDTLRYLVEQDRKAFLYALAFLRDEPDWVRHAVQVAGYLADMMLARDPYDTHVREAVLGALLHTMGKPLLIGPQLPSLKVNMNPIQKGILQGHVSALQRKLQELDWTPSPTCRDIIKNANERLDGTGYPTGKRGDQLSGRVRLISIIKAVNKLMHVRNGIPPRAPLDAYRMIHEAASAYDKTVLVEYIQAYGLYPIGSLAKFSGGFLAWVMEIDAKGIPSQVKVIKNLRFPDTNIYSELGRNDFALIGKLEDIVNPADYGVKLIKV
;
A
#
# COMPACT_ATOMS: atom_id res chain seq x y z
N MET A 1 -23.77 -41.34 30.37
CA MET A 1 -24.05 -39.96 29.93
C MET A 1 -22.84 -39.50 29.15
N ALA A 2 -22.98 -39.32 27.84
CA ALA A 2 -21.97 -38.56 27.09
C ALA A 2 -21.94 -37.14 27.69
N PRO A 3 -20.76 -36.52 27.89
CA PRO A 3 -20.69 -35.14 28.35
C PRO A 3 -21.49 -34.25 27.39
N PRO A 4 -22.22 -33.23 27.88
CA PRO A 4 -22.89 -32.29 27.00
C PRO A 4 -21.85 -31.68 26.07
N VAL A 5 -22.12 -31.72 24.75
CA VAL A 5 -21.30 -31.02 23.76
C VAL A 5 -21.34 -29.55 24.16
N LEU A 6 -20.20 -29.00 24.58
CA LEU A 6 -20.07 -27.58 24.86
C LEU A 6 -20.34 -26.84 23.55
N HIS A 7 -21.45 -26.11 23.50
CA HIS A 7 -21.75 -25.22 22.39
C HIS A 7 -20.70 -24.10 22.37
N GLU A 8 -19.85 -24.09 21.35
CA GLU A 8 -18.91 -23.00 21.10
C GLU A 8 -19.55 -22.00 20.12
N ASN A 9 -19.56 -20.72 20.46
CA ASN A 9 -19.98 -19.62 19.60
C ASN A 9 -19.15 -19.64 18.30
N PRO A 10 -19.77 -19.75 17.11
CA PRO A 10 -19.05 -19.90 15.85
C PRO A 10 -18.08 -18.75 15.54
N SER A 11 -18.47 -17.51 15.86
CA SER A 11 -17.63 -16.32 15.65
C SER A 11 -16.41 -16.33 16.57
N ALA A 12 -16.59 -16.72 17.84
CA ALA A 12 -15.51 -16.90 18.80
C ALA A 12 -14.53 -18.00 18.36
N THR A 13 -15.04 -19.10 17.79
CA THR A 13 -14.22 -20.18 17.23
C THR A 13 -13.34 -19.72 16.06
N VAL A 14 -13.88 -18.90 15.15
CA VAL A 14 -13.08 -18.30 14.07
C VAL A 14 -11.99 -17.41 14.65
N ILE A 15 -12.33 -16.51 15.57
CA ILE A 15 -11.36 -15.61 16.21
C ILE A 15 -10.26 -16.43 16.91
N ARG A 16 -10.61 -17.41 17.73
CA ARG A 16 -9.66 -18.32 18.40
C ARG A 16 -8.67 -18.94 17.42
N SER A 17 -9.15 -19.44 16.27
CA SER A 17 -8.28 -20.04 15.26
C SER A 17 -7.29 -19.04 14.68
N LEU A 18 -7.70 -17.78 14.50
CA LEU A 18 -6.86 -16.74 13.92
C LEU A 18 -5.83 -16.20 14.91
N LEU A 19 -6.17 -16.17 16.20
CA LEU A 19 -5.25 -15.77 17.28
C LEU A 19 -4.07 -16.75 17.49
N GLN A 20 -4.10 -17.94 16.89
CA GLN A 20 -2.96 -18.90 16.90
C GLN A 20 -1.77 -18.46 16.04
N HIS A 21 -1.90 -17.32 15.35
CA HIS A 21 -0.94 -16.79 14.39
C HIS A 21 -0.60 -15.34 14.72
N ASN A 22 0.40 -14.77 14.04
CA ASN A 22 0.63 -13.33 14.15
C ASN A 22 -0.59 -12.61 13.57
N TYR A 23 -1.26 -11.82 14.41
CA TYR A 23 -2.52 -11.19 14.08
C TYR A 23 -2.51 -9.68 14.32
N GLU A 24 -3.44 -9.00 13.67
CA GLU A 24 -3.76 -7.61 13.92
C GLU A 24 -5.28 -7.39 13.91
N ILE A 25 -5.77 -6.58 14.85
CA ILE A 25 -7.17 -6.15 14.89
C ILE A 25 -7.22 -4.64 14.64
N SER A 26 -8.09 -4.25 13.71
CA SER A 26 -8.32 -2.87 13.32
C SER A 26 -9.79 -2.50 13.51
N LEU A 27 -10.08 -1.66 14.49
CA LEU A 27 -11.41 -1.07 14.69
C LEU A 27 -11.63 0.02 13.65
N TYR A 28 -12.79 0.05 13.01
CA TYR A 28 -13.10 1.08 12.02
C TYR A 28 -14.53 1.59 12.18
N ALA A 29 -14.73 2.85 11.79
CA ALA A 29 -16.05 3.45 11.64
C ALA A 29 -16.11 4.29 10.36
N LYS A 30 -17.31 4.41 9.79
CA LYS A 30 -17.54 5.20 8.55
C LYS A 30 -17.23 6.69 8.76
N SER A 31 -17.47 7.19 9.96
CA SER A 31 -17.19 8.56 10.40
C SER A 31 -15.70 8.82 10.70
N MET A 32 -14.88 7.78 10.83
CA MET A 32 -13.51 7.91 11.33
C MET A 32 -12.45 7.79 10.24
N ALA A 33 -11.48 8.70 10.29
CA ALA A 33 -10.44 8.90 9.28
C ALA A 33 -9.34 7.83 9.28
N TYR A 34 -9.27 6.99 10.31
CA TYR A 34 -8.30 5.91 10.41
C TYR A 34 -8.89 4.77 11.25
N PRO A 35 -8.36 3.56 11.11
CA PRO A 35 -8.66 2.49 12.04
C PRO A 35 -7.85 2.63 13.35
N LEU A 36 -8.38 2.11 14.46
CA LEU A 36 -7.61 1.94 15.70
C LEU A 36 -7.09 0.51 15.81
N LYS A 37 -5.84 0.36 16.23
CA LYS A 37 -5.31 -0.96 16.57
C LYS A 37 -5.89 -1.42 17.90
N ALA A 38 -6.32 -2.68 17.95
CA ALA A 38 -6.82 -3.31 19.16
C ALA A 38 -6.06 -4.61 19.45
N VAL A 39 -6.03 -5.00 20.71
CA VAL A 39 -5.47 -6.28 21.19
C VAL A 39 -6.58 -7.06 21.89
N VAL A 40 -6.59 -8.39 21.71
CA VAL A 40 -7.52 -9.26 22.45
C VAL A 40 -7.03 -9.40 23.88
N HIS A 41 -7.84 -8.95 24.83
CA HIS A 41 -7.60 -9.15 26.26
C HIS A 41 -8.23 -10.45 26.76
N GLU A 42 -9.45 -10.74 26.33
CA GLU A 42 -10.23 -11.92 26.76
C GLU A 42 -11.14 -12.41 25.63
N LEU A 43 -11.33 -13.72 25.52
CA LEU A 43 -12.28 -14.35 24.61
C LEU A 43 -12.92 -15.58 25.28
N ASP A 44 -14.23 -15.54 25.51
CA ASP A 44 -15.03 -16.67 25.97
C ASP A 44 -15.72 -17.35 24.78
N LEU A 45 -15.40 -18.63 24.59
CA LEU A 45 -15.90 -19.42 23.47
C LEU A 45 -17.36 -19.83 23.63
N SER A 46 -17.87 -19.91 24.84
CA SER A 46 -19.23 -20.36 25.13
C SER A 46 -20.24 -19.22 25.08
N SER A 47 -19.89 -18.06 25.66
CA SER A 47 -20.75 -16.89 25.71
C SER A 47 -20.56 -15.96 24.51
N GLY A 48 -19.47 -16.09 23.76
CA GLY A 48 -19.12 -15.13 22.71
C GLY A 48 -18.66 -13.77 23.25
N HIS A 49 -18.34 -13.67 24.54
CA HIS A 49 -17.81 -12.45 25.14
C HIS A 49 -16.36 -12.22 24.68
N LEU A 50 -16.08 -11.02 24.14
CA LEU A 50 -14.76 -10.62 23.66
C LEU A 50 -14.40 -9.27 24.30
N VAL A 51 -13.25 -9.19 24.96
CA VAL A 51 -12.72 -7.92 25.46
C VAL A 51 -11.56 -7.48 24.58
N LEU A 52 -11.70 -6.31 23.96
CA LEU A 52 -10.64 -5.66 23.21
C LEU A 52 -10.04 -4.51 24.01
N GLU A 53 -8.72 -4.38 23.97
CA GLU A 53 -7.99 -3.26 24.55
C GLU A 53 -7.44 -2.36 23.45
N VAL A 54 -7.61 -1.05 23.61
CA VAL A 54 -7.29 -0.03 22.61
C VAL A 54 -6.56 1.12 23.27
N GLU A 55 -5.41 1.49 22.73
CA GLU A 55 -4.72 2.71 23.08
C GLU A 55 -5.12 3.83 22.11
N TYR A 56 -5.66 4.93 22.65
CA TYR A 56 -6.12 6.08 21.89
C TYR A 56 -5.94 7.36 22.71
N ALA A 57 -5.03 8.22 22.26
CA ALA A 57 -4.79 9.52 22.88
C ALA A 57 -5.72 10.64 22.37
N GLY A 58 -6.50 10.37 21.32
CA GLY A 58 -7.41 11.34 20.72
C GLY A 58 -8.65 11.60 21.58
N GLN A 59 -9.41 12.62 21.17
CA GLN A 59 -10.70 12.91 21.80
C GLN A 59 -11.81 12.11 21.12
N ASN A 60 -12.85 11.73 21.89
CA ASN A 60 -14.08 11.10 21.41
C ASN A 60 -13.91 9.72 20.73
N ILE A 61 -13.31 8.74 21.41
CA ILE A 61 -13.24 7.35 20.91
C ILE A 61 -14.64 6.77 20.67
N GLU A 62 -15.67 7.32 21.31
CA GLU A 62 -17.09 7.00 21.13
C GLU A 62 -17.54 7.11 19.67
N LYS A 63 -16.85 7.90 18.83
CA LYS A 63 -17.13 7.98 17.40
C LYS A 63 -16.87 6.69 16.63
N TYR A 64 -16.10 5.76 17.21
CA TYR A 64 -15.93 4.41 16.67
C TYR A 64 -17.11 3.48 17.01
N LEU A 65 -17.97 3.86 17.97
CA LEU A 65 -19.23 3.17 18.25
C LEU A 65 -20.33 3.74 17.35
N THR A 66 -20.94 2.88 16.52
CA THR A 66 -22.11 3.21 15.70
C THR A 66 -23.30 2.45 16.27
N ASP A 67 -24.37 3.13 16.67
CA ASP A 67 -25.57 2.51 17.25
C ASP A 67 -25.29 1.54 18.43
N SER A 68 -24.29 1.87 19.26
CA SER A 68 -23.78 1.03 20.38
C SER A 68 -23.04 -0.26 19.95
N GLY A 69 -22.70 -0.39 18.67
CA GLY A 69 -21.86 -1.45 18.14
C GLY A 69 -20.52 -0.94 17.59
N ILE A 70 -19.52 -1.82 17.56
CA ILE A 70 -18.23 -1.58 16.89
C ILE A 70 -18.11 -2.42 15.62
N SER A 71 -17.27 -1.98 14.70
CA SER A 71 -16.87 -2.79 13.55
C SER A 71 -15.36 -2.96 13.57
N PHE A 72 -14.90 -4.17 13.28
CA PHE A 72 -13.48 -4.47 13.28
C PHE A 72 -13.11 -5.54 12.26
N ASP A 73 -11.89 -5.40 11.75
CA ASP A 73 -11.23 -6.40 10.94
C ASP A 73 -10.19 -7.11 11.79
N LEU A 74 -10.12 -8.43 11.65
CA LEU A 74 -9.06 -9.26 12.18
C LEU A 74 -8.29 -9.86 11.01
N GLU A 75 -6.98 -9.71 11.03
CA GLU A 75 -6.06 -10.24 10.03
C GLU A 75 -5.05 -11.15 10.72
N ALA A 76 -4.88 -12.37 10.22
CA ALA A 76 -3.91 -13.33 10.75
C ALA A 76 -3.03 -13.89 9.64
N MET A 77 -1.74 -13.99 9.92
CA MET A 77 -0.72 -14.51 8.99
C MET A 77 -0.30 -15.93 9.42
N LYS A 78 -0.83 -16.93 8.74
CA LYS A 78 -0.67 -18.35 9.09
C LYS A 78 0.61 -18.97 8.53
N GLY A 79 1.41 -19.63 9.37
CA GLY A 79 2.47 -20.57 8.96
C GLY A 79 3.88 -19.98 8.75
N SER A 80 4.91 -20.83 8.94
CA SER A 80 6.33 -20.51 8.74
C SER A 80 6.86 -20.77 7.32
N GLN A 81 6.09 -21.45 6.46
CA GLN A 81 6.48 -21.84 5.09
C GLN A 81 5.48 -21.42 3.99
N ILE A 82 4.18 -21.32 4.31
CA ILE A 82 3.14 -20.83 3.41
C ILE A 82 2.35 -19.79 4.19
N MET A 83 2.78 -18.52 4.12
CA MET A 83 2.06 -17.42 4.78
C MET A 83 0.73 -17.15 4.06
N GLU A 84 -0.33 -17.80 4.52
CA GLU A 84 -1.71 -17.52 4.13
C GLU A 84 -2.28 -16.39 5.02
N ARG A 85 -2.90 -15.39 4.37
CA ARG A 85 -3.57 -14.29 5.05
C ARG A 85 -5.03 -14.68 5.23
N ASP A 86 -5.41 -15.04 6.43
CA ASP A 86 -6.81 -15.23 6.80
C ASP A 86 -7.34 -13.93 7.41
N THR A 87 -8.60 -13.62 7.12
CA THR A 87 -9.24 -12.45 7.71
C THR A 87 -10.64 -12.75 8.15
N TYR A 88 -11.10 -11.96 9.11
CA TYR A 88 -12.47 -11.98 9.55
C TYR A 88 -12.94 -10.55 9.86
N SER A 89 -14.02 -10.13 9.20
CA SER A 89 -14.62 -8.82 9.41
C SER A 89 -15.94 -8.97 10.12
N LEU A 90 -16.10 -8.23 11.20
CA LEU A 90 -17.33 -8.14 11.96
C LEU A 90 -17.80 -6.70 11.96
N SER A 91 -19.10 -6.50 11.78
CA SER A 91 -19.72 -5.17 11.70
C SER A 91 -20.87 -5.06 12.67
N ASN A 92 -20.95 -3.92 13.34
CA ASN A 92 -22.01 -3.61 14.31
C ASN A 92 -22.13 -4.65 15.45
N VAL A 93 -20.99 -5.08 15.99
CA VAL A 93 -20.90 -5.97 17.16
C VAL A 93 -21.24 -5.15 18.39
N GLU A 94 -22.28 -5.52 19.13
CA GLU A 94 -22.68 -4.83 20.37
C GLU A 94 -21.47 -4.69 21.30
N ALA A 95 -21.20 -3.46 21.76
CA ALA A 95 -20.04 -3.21 22.60
C ALA A 95 -20.27 -2.11 23.64
N LYS A 96 -19.68 -2.31 24.83
CA LYS A 96 -19.60 -1.31 25.89
C LYS A 96 -18.17 -0.79 25.98
N LEU A 97 -18.04 0.53 25.94
CA LEU A 97 -16.76 1.22 26.08
C LEU A 97 -16.50 1.59 27.54
N LEU A 98 -15.33 1.21 28.05
CA LEU A 98 -14.85 1.52 29.39
C LEU A 98 -13.48 2.19 29.29
N LYS A 99 -13.34 3.39 29.86
CA LYS A 99 -12.04 4.06 29.96
C LYS A 99 -11.29 3.54 31.19
N THR A 100 -10.11 2.96 31.01
CA THR A 100 -9.33 2.36 32.10
C THR A 100 -8.15 3.24 32.53
N ASP A 101 -7.59 4.02 31.61
CA ASP A 101 -6.53 5.00 31.88
C ASP A 101 -6.71 6.23 30.98
N SER A 102 -5.81 7.21 31.05
CA SER A 102 -5.77 8.43 30.25
C SER A 102 -5.88 8.17 28.74
N THR A 103 -5.17 7.17 28.23
CA THR A 103 -5.14 6.75 26.81
C THR A 103 -5.64 5.33 26.57
N LEU A 104 -5.92 4.55 27.61
CA LEU A 104 -6.30 3.15 27.49
C LEU A 104 -7.81 2.93 27.65
N TYR A 105 -8.40 2.19 26.71
CA TYR A 105 -9.82 1.88 26.67
C TYR A 105 -10.04 0.36 26.52
N ARG A 106 -11.10 -0.14 27.14
CA ARG A 106 -11.60 -1.51 26.97
C ARG A 106 -12.96 -1.49 26.30
N LEU A 107 -13.14 -2.40 25.35
CA LEU A 107 -14.38 -2.64 24.63
C LEU A 107 -14.86 -4.05 24.96
N GLU A 108 -15.90 -4.14 25.77
CA GLU A 108 -16.59 -5.41 26.07
C GLU A 108 -17.61 -5.67 24.98
N CYS A 109 -17.35 -6.68 24.15
CA CYS A 109 -18.08 -6.98 22.93
C CYS A 109 -18.86 -8.28 23.08
N GLN A 110 -20.07 -8.31 22.55
CA GLN A 110 -20.88 -9.52 22.43
C GLN A 110 -20.86 -10.01 20.99
N LEU A 111 -20.13 -11.10 20.72
CA LEU A 111 -20.03 -11.68 19.38
C LEU A 111 -21.37 -12.27 18.92
N PRO A 112 -21.68 -12.21 17.62
CA PRO A 112 -22.89 -12.79 17.09
C PRO A 112 -22.83 -14.33 17.13
N GLU A 113 -23.98 -14.96 17.38
CA GLU A 113 -24.18 -16.43 17.37
C GLU A 113 -24.09 -17.06 15.97
N SER A 114 -23.91 -16.26 14.92
CA SER A 114 -23.74 -16.71 13.55
C SER A 114 -22.63 -15.91 12.87
N VAL A 115 -21.80 -16.62 12.09
CA VAL A 115 -20.82 -15.99 11.20
C VAL A 115 -21.47 -15.37 9.96
N PHE A 116 -22.73 -15.73 9.69
CA PHE A 116 -23.49 -15.24 8.54
C PHE A 116 -24.20 -13.94 8.87
N VAL A 117 -24.12 -12.97 7.96
CA VAL A 117 -24.78 -11.67 8.12
C VAL A 117 -26.02 -11.60 7.24
N THR A 118 -27.17 -11.34 7.85
CA THR A 118 -28.43 -11.12 7.11
C THR A 118 -28.48 -9.69 6.57
N GLU A 119 -28.65 -9.54 5.26
CA GLU A 119 -28.82 -8.26 4.61
C GLU A 119 -30.25 -7.72 4.77
N GLN A 120 -30.47 -6.42 4.54
CA GLN A 120 -31.78 -5.75 4.66
C GLN A 120 -32.90 -6.39 3.82
N ARG A 121 -32.57 -7.23 2.83
CA ARG A 121 -33.53 -7.94 1.96
C ARG A 121 -33.63 -9.44 2.26
N GLY A 122 -33.10 -9.90 3.40
CA GLY A 122 -33.13 -11.30 3.82
C GLY A 122 -32.09 -12.20 3.14
N ALA A 123 -31.26 -11.65 2.23
CA ALA A 123 -30.13 -12.37 1.67
C ALA A 123 -29.05 -12.62 2.73
N ILE A 124 -28.42 -13.79 2.70
CA ILE A 124 -27.34 -14.15 3.61
C ILE A 124 -26.00 -13.84 2.95
N ARG A 125 -25.11 -13.17 3.69
CA ARG A 125 -23.74 -12.89 3.27
C ARG A 125 -22.79 -13.87 3.94
N ILE A 126 -22.09 -14.63 3.10
CA ILE A 126 -21.21 -15.72 3.49
C ILE A 126 -19.78 -15.21 3.58
N PRO A 127 -19.16 -15.18 4.78
CA PRO A 127 -17.76 -14.78 4.90
C PRO A 127 -16.83 -15.90 4.44
N PHE A 128 -15.74 -15.53 3.78
CA PHE A 128 -14.67 -16.46 3.39
C PHE A 128 -13.64 -16.48 4.50
N VAL A 129 -13.71 -17.52 5.34
CA VAL A 129 -12.90 -17.66 6.56
C VAL A 129 -12.10 -18.95 6.53
N LEU A 130 -11.07 -19.03 7.37
CA LEU A 130 -10.31 -20.25 7.66
C LEU A 130 -9.80 -20.96 6.39
N GLY A 131 -9.16 -20.21 5.48
CA GLY A 131 -8.59 -20.75 4.23
C GLY A 131 -9.55 -20.83 3.03
N MET A 132 -10.81 -20.39 3.15
CA MET A 132 -11.66 -20.18 1.97
C MET A 132 -11.07 -19.07 1.10
N GLN A 133 -10.79 -19.34 -0.17
CA GLN A 133 -10.26 -18.36 -1.11
C GLN A 133 -10.95 -18.46 -2.48
N ALA A 134 -11.17 -17.32 -3.11
CA ALA A 134 -11.49 -17.20 -4.53
C ALA A 134 -10.82 -15.94 -5.09
N ARG A 135 -10.34 -16.03 -6.32
CA ARG A 135 -9.72 -14.89 -7.02
C ARG A 135 -10.80 -14.03 -7.64
N VAL A 136 -10.58 -12.73 -7.66
CA VAL A 136 -11.49 -11.79 -8.30
C VAL A 136 -10.73 -10.93 -9.30
N SER A 137 -11.34 -10.67 -10.44
CA SER A 137 -10.86 -9.72 -11.44
C SER A 137 -11.95 -8.66 -11.64
N LEU A 138 -11.65 -7.42 -11.26
CA LEU A 138 -12.54 -6.28 -11.43
C LEU A 138 -12.17 -5.56 -12.72
N GLU A 139 -13.05 -5.54 -13.71
CA GLU A 139 -12.87 -4.74 -14.92
C GLU A 139 -13.43 -3.34 -14.66
N ILE A 140 -12.54 -2.37 -14.41
CA ILE A 140 -12.90 -0.99 -14.03
C ILE A 140 -13.23 -0.15 -15.25
N TYR A 141 -12.42 -0.30 -16.30
CA TYR A 141 -12.63 0.30 -17.62
C TYR A 141 -12.49 -0.81 -18.65
N LEU A 142 -13.52 -0.98 -19.47
CA LEU A 142 -13.62 -2.07 -20.45
C LEU A 142 -12.33 -2.16 -21.29
N HIS A 143 -11.67 -3.31 -21.25
CA HIS A 143 -10.41 -3.64 -21.96
C HIS A 143 -9.19 -2.75 -21.66
N GLU A 144 -9.31 -1.77 -20.76
CA GLU A 144 -8.26 -0.79 -20.44
C GLU A 144 -7.64 -1.05 -19.06
N LEU A 145 -8.48 -1.38 -18.06
CA LEU A 145 -8.01 -1.60 -16.70
C LEU A 145 -8.79 -2.73 -16.02
N SER A 146 -8.05 -3.77 -15.65
CA SER A 146 -8.52 -4.78 -14.72
C SER A 146 -7.67 -4.81 -13.46
N VAL A 147 -8.34 -4.89 -12.31
CA VAL A 147 -7.75 -4.91 -10.97
C VAL A 147 -7.94 -6.30 -10.37
N PRO A 148 -6.85 -7.02 -10.05
CA PRO A 148 -6.94 -8.30 -9.37
C PRO A 148 -7.28 -8.11 -7.89
N GLY A 149 -8.02 -9.06 -7.32
CA GLY A 149 -8.40 -9.07 -5.92
C GLY A 149 -8.70 -10.46 -5.39
N ARG A 150 -9.12 -10.52 -4.12
CA ARG A 150 -9.54 -11.74 -3.43
C ARG A 150 -10.91 -11.58 -2.82
N LEU A 151 -11.74 -12.60 -2.93
CA LEU A 151 -13.10 -12.58 -2.40
C LEU A 151 -13.05 -12.68 -0.87
N ARG A 152 -13.78 -11.80 -0.18
CA ARG A 152 -13.94 -11.79 1.29
C ARG A 152 -15.28 -12.30 1.74
N ASN A 153 -16.33 -11.96 0.99
CA ASN A 153 -17.65 -12.49 1.22
C ASN A 153 -18.47 -12.47 -0.06
N LEU A 154 -19.50 -13.30 -0.07
CA LEU A 154 -20.41 -13.44 -1.20
C LEU A 154 -21.86 -13.49 -0.70
N SER A 155 -22.75 -12.82 -1.41
CA SER A 155 -24.19 -12.96 -1.29
C SER A 155 -24.82 -12.96 -2.69
N VAL A 156 -26.11 -13.23 -2.76
CA VAL A 156 -26.87 -13.18 -4.03
C VAL A 156 -26.99 -11.75 -4.60
N GLY A 157 -26.77 -10.74 -3.76
CA GLY A 157 -26.84 -9.33 -4.16
C GLY A 157 -25.47 -8.70 -4.50
N GLY A 158 -24.36 -9.34 -4.16
CA GLY A 158 -23.04 -8.75 -4.33
C GLY A 158 -21.92 -9.46 -3.57
N CYS A 159 -20.75 -8.85 -3.57
CA CYS A 159 -19.58 -9.36 -2.88
C CYS A 159 -18.74 -8.25 -2.24
N MET A 160 -17.84 -8.66 -1.36
CA MET A 160 -16.73 -7.84 -0.88
C MET A 160 -15.42 -8.41 -1.42
N VAL A 161 -14.57 -7.53 -1.95
CA VAL A 161 -13.32 -7.89 -2.60
C VAL A 161 -12.19 -7.09 -1.99
N ASP A 162 -11.09 -7.77 -1.67
CA ASP A 162 -9.85 -7.13 -1.27
C ASP A 162 -8.94 -6.93 -2.48
N ILE A 163 -8.47 -5.70 -2.65
CA ILE A 163 -7.53 -5.31 -3.70
C ILE A 163 -6.32 -4.63 -3.08
N ASP A 164 -5.22 -4.56 -3.85
CA ASP A 164 -4.09 -3.71 -3.50
C ASP A 164 -4.56 -2.24 -3.41
N LEU A 165 -4.15 -1.56 -2.33
CA LEU A 165 -4.50 -0.17 -2.08
C LEU A 165 -4.07 0.75 -3.24
N ALA A 166 -2.97 0.44 -3.93
CA ALA A 166 -2.51 1.17 -5.10
C ALA A 166 -3.53 1.17 -6.25
N GLU A 167 -4.29 0.09 -6.40
CA GLU A 167 -5.26 -0.08 -7.48
C GLU A 167 -6.63 0.55 -7.12
N SER A 168 -6.86 0.86 -5.84
CA SER A 168 -8.07 1.58 -5.37
C SER A 168 -8.23 2.96 -6.01
N VAL A 169 -7.13 3.55 -6.48
CA VAL A 169 -7.10 4.88 -7.07
C VAL A 169 -8.01 5.00 -8.30
N ALA A 170 -8.20 3.92 -9.06
CA ALA A 170 -9.08 3.94 -10.24
C ALA A 170 -10.56 3.72 -9.91
N ILE A 171 -10.89 3.38 -8.66
CA ILE A 171 -12.23 2.98 -8.24
C ILE A 171 -12.92 4.15 -7.52
N GLY A 172 -14.14 4.49 -7.94
CA GLY A 172 -15.00 5.48 -7.30
C GLY A 172 -16.22 4.83 -6.64
N VAL A 173 -16.75 5.45 -5.58
CA VAL A 173 -18.05 5.07 -5.02
C VAL A 173 -19.15 5.39 -6.03
N ASP A 174 -20.16 4.52 -6.12
CA ASP A 174 -21.26 4.57 -7.08
C ASP A 174 -20.88 4.39 -8.56
N GLN A 175 -19.62 4.09 -8.85
CA GLN A 175 -19.16 3.71 -10.18
C GLN A 175 -19.76 2.37 -10.60
N GLU A 176 -20.34 2.32 -11.80
CA GLU A 176 -20.67 1.06 -12.48
C GLU A 176 -19.43 0.52 -13.18
N ILE A 177 -19.19 -0.78 -13.02
CA ILE A 177 -18.03 -1.47 -13.57
C ILE A 177 -18.50 -2.57 -14.54
N PRO A 178 -17.88 -2.67 -15.74
CA PRO A 178 -18.25 -3.65 -16.76
C PRO A 178 -18.20 -5.12 -16.31
N GLY A 179 -17.38 -5.46 -15.32
CA GLY A 179 -17.21 -6.86 -14.97
C GLY A 179 -16.63 -7.10 -13.58
N VAL A 180 -17.22 -8.10 -12.92
CA VAL A 180 -16.74 -8.75 -11.71
C VAL A 180 -16.64 -10.23 -12.03
N THR A 181 -15.42 -10.72 -12.22
CA THR A 181 -15.17 -12.15 -12.43
C THR A 181 -14.64 -12.78 -11.16
N ILE A 182 -15.34 -13.78 -10.64
CA ILE A 182 -14.92 -14.61 -9.50
C ILE A 182 -14.45 -15.95 -10.06
N GLU A 183 -13.21 -16.35 -9.76
CA GLU A 183 -12.64 -17.66 -10.11
C GLU A 183 -12.40 -18.46 -8.81
N PHE A 184 -13.07 -19.60 -8.70
CA PHE A 184 -12.98 -20.49 -7.56
C PHE A 184 -11.81 -21.49 -7.72
N PRO A 185 -11.27 -22.05 -6.61
CA PRO A 185 -10.12 -22.95 -6.64
C PRO A 185 -10.23 -24.16 -7.57
N ASN A 186 -11.44 -24.68 -7.77
CA ASN A 186 -11.68 -25.81 -8.66
C ASN A 186 -11.67 -25.44 -10.16
N GLY A 187 -11.59 -24.14 -10.49
CA GLY A 187 -11.59 -23.61 -11.84
C GLY A 187 -12.95 -23.15 -12.35
N GLU A 188 -14.02 -23.30 -11.57
CA GLU A 188 -15.31 -22.70 -11.89
C GLU A 188 -15.25 -21.18 -11.76
N SER A 189 -16.03 -20.48 -12.59
CA SER A 189 -16.06 -19.03 -12.60
C SER A 189 -17.47 -18.47 -12.64
N PHE A 190 -17.64 -17.30 -12.05
CA PHE A 190 -18.85 -16.50 -12.11
C PHE A 190 -18.49 -15.10 -12.64
N PHE A 191 -19.30 -14.57 -13.55
CA PHE A 191 -19.19 -13.21 -14.05
C PHE A 191 -20.45 -12.45 -13.68
N ALA A 192 -20.36 -11.14 -13.46
CA ALA A 192 -21.50 -10.20 -13.37
C ALA A 192 -21.04 -8.77 -13.63
N GLU A 193 -21.96 -7.90 -14.05
CA GLU A 193 -21.73 -6.46 -13.96
C GLU A 193 -21.86 -6.00 -12.51
N GLY A 194 -21.17 -4.92 -12.15
CA GLY A 194 -21.09 -4.47 -10.77
C GLY A 194 -21.34 -2.98 -10.60
N LYS A 195 -21.78 -2.59 -9.41
CA LYS A 195 -21.76 -1.20 -8.94
C LYS A 195 -20.99 -1.12 -7.62
N ILE A 196 -19.98 -0.27 -7.57
CA ILE A 196 -19.21 -0.02 -6.35
C ILE A 196 -20.11 0.71 -5.34
N ARG A 197 -20.28 0.14 -4.15
CA ARG A 197 -21.15 0.71 -3.10
C ARG A 197 -20.37 1.39 -1.99
N HIS A 198 -19.19 0.87 -1.66
CA HIS A 198 -18.29 1.46 -0.69
C HIS A 198 -16.88 0.92 -0.88
N ILE A 199 -15.91 1.71 -0.46
CA ILE A 199 -14.50 1.35 -0.43
C ILE A 199 -13.90 1.88 0.87
N ARG A 200 -13.00 1.13 1.47
CA ARG A 200 -12.30 1.54 2.69
C ARG A 200 -10.93 0.88 2.79
N PRO A 201 -9.99 1.43 3.58
CA PRO A 201 -8.77 0.72 3.90
C PRO A 201 -9.14 -0.53 4.70
N PHE A 202 -8.36 -1.58 4.51
CA PHE A 202 -8.50 -2.82 5.25
C PHE A 202 -7.21 -3.12 6.01
N GLY A 203 -7.31 -3.20 7.34
CA GLY A 203 -6.15 -3.34 8.23
C GLY A 203 -5.10 -2.25 8.00
N ASN A 204 -3.83 -2.57 8.27
CA ASN A 204 -2.68 -1.69 8.01
C ASN A 204 -1.74 -2.18 6.90
N HIS A 205 -2.09 -3.25 6.19
CA HIS A 205 -1.18 -3.96 5.28
C HIS A 205 -1.30 -3.55 3.79
N GLY A 206 -1.76 -2.35 3.49
CA GLY A 206 -1.79 -1.84 2.10
C GLY A 206 -2.88 -2.46 1.21
N TYR A 207 -4.04 -2.81 1.78
CA TYR A 207 -5.19 -3.30 1.03
C TYR A 207 -6.41 -2.39 1.19
N ALA A 208 -7.30 -2.43 0.20
CA ALA A 208 -8.62 -1.82 0.28
C ALA A 208 -9.71 -2.90 0.14
N ALA A 209 -10.72 -2.81 0.99
CA ALA A 209 -11.94 -3.61 0.88
C ALA A 209 -12.97 -2.83 0.04
N VAL A 210 -13.46 -3.49 -1.02
CA VAL A 210 -14.38 -2.92 -2.00
C VAL A 210 -15.69 -3.70 -1.99
N GLY A 211 -16.77 -3.04 -1.57
CA GLY A 211 -18.12 -3.61 -1.57
C GLY A 211 -18.81 -3.36 -2.91
N ILE A 212 -19.23 -4.44 -3.56
CA ILE A 212 -19.78 -4.41 -4.92
C ILE A 212 -21.18 -5.02 -4.93
N GLN A 213 -22.13 -4.32 -5.51
CA GLN A 213 -23.46 -4.84 -5.81
C GLN A 213 -23.48 -5.40 -7.23
N PHE A 214 -24.03 -6.61 -7.42
CA PHE A 214 -24.26 -7.13 -8.77
C PHE A 214 -25.46 -6.44 -9.42
N ILE A 215 -25.32 -6.09 -10.70
CA ILE A 215 -26.36 -5.43 -11.50
C ILE A 215 -26.60 -6.22 -12.80
N ASN A 216 -27.75 -5.98 -13.45
CA ASN A 216 -28.08 -6.56 -14.76
C ASN A 216 -27.98 -8.10 -14.83
N MET A 217 -28.47 -8.79 -13.79
CA MET A 217 -28.40 -10.23 -13.63
C MET A 217 -29.62 -10.96 -14.22
N PRO A 218 -29.53 -11.63 -15.38
CA PRO A 218 -30.59 -12.47 -15.92
C PRO A 218 -30.80 -13.74 -15.07
N PRO A 219 -31.99 -14.39 -15.14
CA PRO A 219 -32.32 -15.53 -14.30
C PRO A 219 -31.31 -16.69 -14.29
N PRO A 220 -30.74 -17.15 -15.44
CA PRO A 220 -29.76 -18.23 -15.43
C PRO A 220 -28.49 -17.92 -14.63
N GLN A 221 -28.06 -16.65 -14.67
CA GLN A 221 -26.88 -16.18 -13.96
C GLN A 221 -27.17 -16.06 -12.45
N MET A 222 -28.40 -15.68 -12.10
CA MET A 222 -28.87 -15.64 -10.72
C MET A 222 -28.93 -17.06 -10.12
N GLU A 223 -29.48 -18.04 -10.86
CA GLU A 223 -29.50 -19.45 -10.45
C GLU A 223 -28.08 -20.01 -10.23
N ALA A 224 -27.14 -19.69 -11.13
CA ALA A 224 -25.74 -20.06 -10.96
C ALA A 224 -25.13 -19.44 -9.69
N LEU A 225 -25.40 -18.16 -9.42
CA LEU A 225 -24.94 -17.47 -8.21
C LEU A 225 -25.51 -18.11 -6.94
N PHE A 226 -26.80 -18.45 -6.92
CA PHE A 226 -27.42 -19.15 -5.80
C PHE A 226 -26.71 -20.47 -5.46
N ARG A 227 -26.30 -21.24 -6.48
CA ARG A 227 -25.51 -22.46 -6.26
C ARG A 227 -24.17 -22.14 -5.57
N TYR A 228 -23.42 -21.17 -6.08
CA TYR A 228 -22.12 -20.79 -5.48
C TYR A 228 -22.25 -20.27 -4.04
N VAL A 229 -23.29 -19.49 -3.75
CA VAL A 229 -23.60 -19.01 -2.40
C VAL A 229 -23.90 -20.18 -1.47
N ASN A 230 -24.77 -21.12 -1.88
CA ASN A 230 -25.11 -22.29 -1.08
C ASN A 230 -23.91 -23.22 -0.83
N GLU A 231 -23.04 -23.42 -1.82
CA GLU A 231 -21.81 -24.20 -1.63
C GLU A 231 -20.83 -23.49 -0.69
N SER A 232 -20.72 -22.16 -0.79
CA SER A 232 -19.90 -21.35 0.12
C SER A 232 -20.43 -21.37 1.55
N GLU A 233 -21.76 -21.31 1.74
CA GLU A 233 -22.40 -21.41 3.06
C GLU A 233 -22.09 -22.75 3.73
N ARG A 234 -22.21 -23.85 2.97
CA ARG A 234 -21.87 -25.20 3.46
C ARG A 234 -20.41 -25.30 3.88
N GLU A 235 -19.49 -24.77 3.06
CA GLU A 235 -18.06 -24.77 3.38
C GLU A 235 -17.75 -23.95 4.63
N ALA A 236 -18.33 -22.76 4.75
CA ALA A 236 -18.14 -21.91 5.93
C ALA A 236 -18.66 -22.61 7.19
N ALA A 237 -19.86 -23.19 7.15
CA ALA A 237 -20.45 -23.91 8.28
C ALA A 237 -19.61 -25.14 8.70
N TYR A 238 -19.03 -25.86 7.73
CA TYR A 238 -18.12 -26.97 7.99
C TYR A 238 -16.84 -26.50 8.70
N ARG A 239 -16.20 -25.43 8.20
CA ARG A 239 -14.95 -24.91 8.77
C ARG A 239 -15.09 -24.29 10.15
N THR A 240 -16.25 -23.70 10.46
CA THR A 240 -16.52 -23.07 11.76
C THR A 240 -17.05 -24.05 12.82
N GLY A 241 -17.32 -25.30 12.45
CA GLY A 241 -17.92 -26.28 13.35
C GLY A 241 -19.40 -26.05 13.62
N ALA A 242 -20.07 -25.19 12.84
CA ALA A 242 -21.50 -24.92 12.98
C ALA A 242 -22.40 -26.06 12.43
N ASN A 243 -21.81 -27.07 11.78
CA ASN A 243 -22.55 -28.18 11.19
C ASN A 243 -21.86 -29.55 11.43
N ASP A 244 -22.37 -30.31 12.39
CA ASP A 244 -21.84 -31.63 12.81
C ASP A 244 -22.02 -32.76 11.77
N LYS A 245 -22.69 -32.51 10.64
CA LYS A 245 -23.09 -33.54 9.68
C LYS A 245 -22.14 -33.71 8.48
N MET A 246 -21.15 -32.84 8.31
CA MET A 246 -20.23 -32.87 7.16
C MET A 246 -18.82 -33.30 7.56
N ASN A 247 -18.23 -34.20 6.76
CA ASN A 247 -16.87 -34.71 6.92
C ASN A 247 -15.95 -34.38 5.73
N TYR A 248 -16.36 -33.50 4.81
CA TYR A 248 -15.59 -33.18 3.60
C TYR A 248 -15.79 -31.75 3.12
N HIS A 249 -14.76 -31.19 2.47
CA HIS A 249 -14.79 -29.87 1.85
C HIS A 249 -15.70 -29.81 0.61
N ALA A 250 -16.40 -28.70 0.41
CA ALA A 250 -17.17 -28.43 -0.79
C ALA A 250 -16.26 -28.42 -2.04
N PRO A 251 -16.67 -29.06 -3.16
CA PRO A 251 -15.84 -29.17 -4.36
C PRO A 251 -15.32 -27.83 -4.88
N LEU A 252 -16.10 -26.76 -4.73
CA LEU A 252 -15.75 -25.39 -5.12
C LEU A 252 -14.39 -24.93 -4.56
N PHE A 253 -14.05 -25.38 -3.35
CA PHE A 253 -12.85 -24.96 -2.61
C PHE A 253 -11.70 -25.96 -2.68
N ILE A 254 -11.80 -27.01 -3.51
CA ILE A 254 -10.74 -27.99 -3.72
C ILE A 254 -9.84 -27.49 -4.87
N PRO A 255 -8.55 -27.13 -4.62
CA PRO A 255 -7.71 -26.54 -5.65
C PRO A 255 -7.40 -27.49 -6.81
N GLY A 256 -7.68 -27.04 -8.04
CA GLY A 256 -7.24 -27.69 -9.26
C GLY A 256 -5.73 -27.55 -9.51
N ALA A 257 -5.22 -28.20 -10.57
CA ALA A 257 -3.79 -28.17 -10.90
C ALA A 257 -3.26 -26.75 -11.21
N LYS A 258 -4.10 -25.89 -11.81
CA LYS A 258 -3.77 -24.49 -12.10
C LYS A 258 -3.55 -23.71 -10.79
N GLU A 259 -4.52 -23.75 -9.87
CA GLU A 259 -4.44 -23.01 -8.61
C GLU A 259 -3.27 -23.49 -7.74
N LYS A 260 -3.01 -24.81 -7.68
CA LYS A 260 -1.84 -25.36 -6.96
C LYS A 260 -0.51 -24.78 -7.43
N LYS A 261 -0.33 -24.61 -8.75
CA LYS A 261 0.89 -23.99 -9.30
C LYS A 261 1.00 -22.52 -8.93
N ILE A 262 -0.12 -21.79 -8.94
CA ILE A 262 -0.11 -20.37 -8.58
C ILE A 262 0.20 -20.19 -7.09
N LEU A 263 -0.45 -20.97 -6.21
CA LEU A 263 -0.17 -20.96 -4.77
C LEU A 263 1.30 -21.27 -4.46
N GLN A 264 1.91 -22.25 -5.15
CA GLN A 264 3.32 -22.57 -4.98
C GLN A 264 4.23 -21.41 -5.38
N ARG A 265 3.93 -20.71 -6.49
CA ARG A 265 4.68 -19.54 -6.92
C ARG A 265 4.52 -18.37 -5.94
N GLU A 266 3.30 -18.10 -5.49
CA GLU A 266 3.02 -17.04 -4.51
C GLU A 266 3.74 -17.30 -3.17
N ALA A 267 3.80 -18.55 -2.72
CA ALA A 267 4.52 -18.94 -1.50
C ALA A 267 6.03 -18.66 -1.62
N GLN A 268 6.66 -19.04 -2.74
CA GLN A 268 8.09 -18.77 -3.01
C GLN A 268 8.40 -17.28 -3.10
N GLU A 269 7.48 -16.50 -3.69
CA GLU A 269 7.61 -15.05 -3.75
C GLU A 269 7.43 -14.40 -2.37
N ARG A 270 6.65 -15.01 -1.45
CA ARG A 270 6.36 -14.51 -0.08
C ARG A 270 7.46 -14.82 0.94
N GLU A 271 8.10 -15.98 0.85
CA GLU A 271 9.21 -16.35 1.76
C GLU A 271 10.39 -15.36 1.68
N LYS A 272 10.59 -14.74 0.50
CA LYS A 272 11.58 -13.67 0.30
C LYS A 272 11.19 -12.32 0.94
N ARG A 273 9.91 -12.12 1.30
CA ARG A 273 9.32 -10.86 1.82
C ARG A 273 9.49 -10.67 3.33
N ALA A 274 9.66 -11.75 4.10
CA ALA A 274 9.64 -11.71 5.57
C ALA A 274 10.92 -11.18 6.25
N ARG A 275 11.94 -10.77 5.48
CA ARG A 275 13.29 -10.39 5.99
C ARG A 275 13.56 -8.89 5.95
N GLN A 276 12.55 -8.06 6.21
CA GLN A 276 12.71 -6.59 6.17
C GLN A 276 13.24 -6.01 7.48
N SER A 277 14.14 -5.03 7.36
CA SER A 277 14.66 -4.25 8.48
C SER A 277 13.63 -3.23 9.00
N PRO A 278 13.77 -2.72 10.24
CA PRO A 278 12.89 -1.67 10.77
C PRO A 278 12.85 -0.40 9.90
N MET A 279 13.97 0.00 9.29
CA MET A 279 14.02 1.16 8.38
C MET A 279 13.21 0.93 7.11
N GLU A 280 13.32 -0.27 6.53
CA GLU A 280 12.53 -0.66 5.36
C GLU A 280 11.03 -0.64 5.68
N ARG A 281 10.62 -1.16 6.85
CA ARG A 281 9.22 -1.10 7.29
C ARG A 281 8.73 0.33 7.43
N GLY A 282 9.47 1.19 8.13
CA GLY A 282 9.06 2.59 8.33
C GLY A 282 8.86 3.36 7.00
N VAL A 283 9.74 3.15 6.01
CA VAL A 283 9.57 3.76 4.67
C VAL A 283 8.36 3.20 3.92
N MET A 284 8.14 1.88 3.99
CA MET A 284 6.97 1.24 3.38
C MET A 284 5.67 1.67 4.04
N ASP A 285 5.67 1.84 5.36
CA ASP A 285 4.53 2.34 6.12
C ASP A 285 4.16 3.76 5.65
N VAL A 286 5.13 4.66 5.46
CA VAL A 286 4.88 5.98 4.86
C VAL A 286 4.24 5.87 3.47
N ALA A 287 4.72 4.95 2.64
CA ALA A 287 4.15 4.72 1.31
C ALA A 287 2.69 4.21 1.37
N HIS A 288 2.37 3.33 2.31
CA HIS A 288 1.01 2.86 2.55
C HIS A 288 0.11 3.99 3.07
N GLN A 289 0.56 4.72 4.09
CA GLN A 289 -0.21 5.81 4.71
C GLN A 289 -0.52 6.94 3.71
N VAL A 290 0.41 7.26 2.81
CA VAL A 290 0.17 8.19 1.70
C VAL A 290 -0.98 7.74 0.79
N GLN A 291 -1.07 6.44 0.50
CA GLN A 291 -2.14 5.87 -0.31
C GLN A 291 -3.48 5.83 0.44
N VAL A 292 -3.44 5.49 1.73
CA VAL A 292 -4.59 5.56 2.63
C VAL A 292 -5.14 6.98 2.64
N GLY A 293 -4.27 7.97 2.86
CA GLY A 293 -4.65 9.38 2.91
C GLY A 293 -5.32 9.87 1.63
N LEU A 294 -4.77 9.52 0.46
CA LEU A 294 -5.39 9.80 -0.83
C LEU A 294 -6.79 9.17 -0.96
N MET A 295 -6.95 7.93 -0.53
CA MET A 295 -8.25 7.27 -0.61
C MET A 295 -9.29 7.97 0.27
N TYR A 296 -8.93 8.42 1.48
CA TYR A 296 -9.82 9.23 2.31
C TYR A 296 -10.22 10.54 1.63
N MET A 297 -9.27 11.24 1.02
CA MET A 297 -9.55 12.44 0.24
C MET A 297 -10.53 12.17 -0.90
N LYS A 298 -10.40 11.04 -1.59
CA LYS A 298 -11.24 10.69 -2.75
C LYS A 298 -12.63 10.17 -2.37
N THR A 299 -12.73 9.41 -1.28
CA THR A 299 -13.91 8.57 -1.00
C THR A 299 -14.75 9.06 0.17
N ARG A 300 -14.16 9.88 1.05
CA ARG A 300 -14.84 10.42 2.24
C ARG A 300 -14.87 11.95 2.29
N ASP A 301 -14.34 12.61 1.26
CA ASP A 301 -14.20 14.06 1.20
C ASP A 301 -13.62 14.64 2.49
N LEU A 302 -12.56 13.99 3.00
CA LEU A 302 -11.83 14.38 4.20
C LEU A 302 -10.34 14.48 3.92
N PHE A 303 -9.68 15.52 4.46
CA PHE A 303 -8.22 15.60 4.49
C PHE A 303 -7.68 15.02 5.80
N PRO A 304 -7.01 13.84 5.78
CA PRO A 304 -6.47 13.23 6.99
C PRO A 304 -5.12 13.85 7.36
N GLU A 305 -5.19 15.01 8.02
CA GLU A 305 -4.01 15.80 8.40
C GLU A 305 -3.01 15.00 9.25
N GLU A 306 -3.49 14.28 10.26
CA GLU A 306 -2.67 13.44 11.17
C GLU A 306 -1.83 12.43 10.38
N ILE A 307 -2.45 11.67 9.45
CA ILE A 307 -1.76 10.66 8.63
C ILE A 307 -0.57 11.28 7.86
N PHE A 308 -0.77 12.43 7.22
CA PHE A 308 0.28 13.02 6.40
C PHE A 308 1.40 13.65 7.23
N TYR A 309 1.08 14.21 8.39
CA TYR A 309 2.10 14.73 9.29
C TYR A 309 2.88 13.61 10.00
N ASP A 310 2.22 12.51 10.38
CA ASP A 310 2.89 11.32 10.92
C ASP A 310 3.86 10.74 9.89
N CYS A 311 3.48 10.74 8.60
CA CYS A 311 4.40 10.38 7.52
C CYS A 311 5.64 11.29 7.47
N VAL A 312 5.44 12.61 7.60
CA VAL A 312 6.52 13.60 7.59
C VAL A 312 7.45 13.39 8.79
N ASP A 313 6.88 13.25 9.98
CA ASP A 313 7.63 13.10 11.21
C ASP A 313 8.35 11.74 11.25
N THR A 314 7.75 10.69 10.68
CA THR A 314 8.42 9.40 10.44
C THR A 314 9.62 9.54 9.51
N LEU A 315 9.47 10.19 8.34
CA LEU A 315 10.60 10.39 7.41
C LEU A 315 11.75 11.16 8.07
N ARG A 316 11.45 12.20 8.85
CA ARG A 316 12.46 12.97 9.60
C ARG A 316 13.16 12.11 10.65
N TYR A 317 12.38 11.37 11.44
CA TYR A 317 12.91 10.46 12.46
C TYR A 317 13.86 9.43 11.83
N LEU A 318 13.47 8.78 10.73
CA LEU A 318 14.29 7.76 10.08
C LEU A 318 15.62 8.33 9.54
N VAL A 319 15.61 9.54 8.98
CA VAL A 319 16.83 10.26 8.55
C VAL A 319 17.77 10.49 9.74
N GLU A 320 17.23 10.95 10.87
CA GLU A 320 18.01 11.27 12.07
C GLU A 320 18.57 10.02 12.78
N GLN A 321 17.85 8.88 12.71
CA GLN A 321 18.30 7.63 13.32
C GLN A 321 19.50 7.01 12.59
N ASP A 322 19.37 6.80 11.28
CA ASP A 322 20.43 6.27 10.45
C ASP A 322 20.23 6.72 9.00
N ARG A 323 20.88 7.84 8.66
CA ARG A 323 20.86 8.42 7.33
C ARG A 323 21.17 7.41 6.22
N LYS A 324 22.17 6.54 6.41
CA LYS A 324 22.60 5.61 5.34
C LYS A 324 21.57 4.50 5.15
N ALA A 325 21.11 3.91 6.25
CA ALA A 325 20.06 2.90 6.20
C ALA A 325 18.74 3.46 5.65
N PHE A 326 18.40 4.71 5.97
CA PHE A 326 17.25 5.41 5.41
C PHE A 326 17.35 5.58 3.89
N LEU A 327 18.48 6.09 3.38
CA LEU A 327 18.70 6.24 1.94
C LEU A 327 18.63 4.88 1.21
N TYR A 328 19.13 3.82 1.85
CA TYR A 328 19.01 2.46 1.34
C TYR A 328 17.54 1.98 1.35
N ALA A 329 16.79 2.22 2.43
CA ALA A 329 15.38 1.86 2.56
C ALA A 329 14.50 2.53 1.49
N LEU A 330 14.80 3.78 1.11
CA LEU A 330 14.09 4.48 0.01
C LEU A 330 14.18 3.73 -1.33
N ALA A 331 15.20 2.88 -1.56
CA ALA A 331 15.31 2.11 -2.79
C ALA A 331 14.23 1.01 -2.90
N PHE A 332 13.71 0.50 -1.78
CA PHE A 332 12.69 -0.55 -1.75
C PHE A 332 11.33 -0.08 -2.27
N LEU A 333 11.12 1.23 -2.34
CA LEU A 333 9.95 1.83 -2.99
C LEU A 333 9.94 1.62 -4.52
N ARG A 334 10.93 0.96 -5.13
CA ARG A 334 11.02 0.75 -6.58
C ARG A 334 9.76 0.15 -7.17
N ASP A 335 9.18 -0.84 -6.48
CA ASP A 335 8.00 -1.56 -6.93
C ASP A 335 6.69 -0.81 -6.52
N GLU A 336 6.79 0.21 -5.65
CA GLU A 336 5.98 1.45 -5.64
C GLU A 336 5.11 1.81 -6.86
N PRO A 337 3.80 2.14 -6.81
CA PRO A 337 3.24 2.96 -7.87
C PRO A 337 4.09 4.23 -8.04
N ASP A 338 4.36 4.62 -9.29
CA ASP A 338 5.27 5.71 -9.61
C ASP A 338 4.98 7.01 -8.85
N TRP A 339 3.70 7.32 -8.59
CA TRP A 339 3.31 8.53 -7.89
C TRP A 339 3.63 8.49 -6.39
N VAL A 340 3.53 7.31 -5.77
CA VAL A 340 3.86 7.04 -4.35
C VAL A 340 5.37 7.02 -4.18
N ARG A 341 6.08 6.18 -4.97
CA ARG A 341 7.54 6.10 -4.96
C ARG A 341 8.16 7.49 -5.09
N HIS A 342 7.71 8.25 -6.10
CA HIS A 342 8.23 9.60 -6.33
C HIS A 342 7.90 10.55 -5.18
N ALA A 343 6.69 10.50 -4.61
CA ALA A 343 6.31 11.34 -3.47
C ALA A 343 7.25 11.10 -2.28
N VAL A 344 7.35 9.85 -1.85
CA VAL A 344 8.09 9.47 -0.64
C VAL A 344 9.59 9.65 -0.82
N GLN A 345 10.16 9.26 -1.97
CA GLN A 345 11.59 9.47 -2.23
C GLN A 345 11.92 10.96 -2.29
N VAL A 346 11.15 11.78 -3.01
CA VAL A 346 11.41 13.22 -3.09
C VAL A 346 11.26 13.89 -1.73
N ALA A 347 10.25 13.53 -0.95
CA ALA A 347 10.07 14.01 0.41
C ALA A 347 11.23 13.60 1.33
N GLY A 348 11.68 12.35 1.25
CA GLY A 348 12.81 11.83 2.02
C GLY A 348 14.14 12.50 1.68
N TYR A 349 14.46 12.65 0.38
CA TYR A 349 15.66 13.37 -0.06
C TYR A 349 15.61 14.86 0.28
N LEU A 350 14.42 15.47 0.28
CA LEU A 350 14.25 16.86 0.71
C LEU A 350 14.50 17.01 2.22
N ALA A 351 13.97 16.08 3.03
CA ALA A 351 14.23 16.02 4.47
C ALA A 351 15.74 15.87 4.74
N ASP A 352 16.39 14.91 4.07
CA ASP A 352 17.84 14.67 4.20
C ASP A 352 18.67 15.93 3.92
N MET A 353 18.46 16.58 2.78
CA MET A 353 19.23 17.76 2.41
C MET A 353 18.95 18.97 3.32
N MET A 354 17.69 19.18 3.72
CA MET A 354 17.38 20.32 4.59
C MET A 354 17.94 20.12 5.99
N LEU A 355 17.82 18.93 6.58
CA LEU A 355 18.40 18.62 7.89
C LEU A 355 19.93 18.62 7.86
N ALA A 356 20.56 18.21 6.75
CA ALA A 356 22.01 18.30 6.57
C ALA A 356 22.51 19.76 6.47
N ARG A 357 21.69 20.67 5.93
CA ARG A 357 22.00 22.11 5.87
C ARG A 357 21.82 22.80 7.22
N ASP A 358 20.70 22.53 7.88
CA ASP A 358 20.35 23.07 9.19
C ASP A 358 19.42 22.10 9.94
N PRO A 359 19.93 21.36 10.94
CA PRO A 359 19.13 20.45 11.75
C PRO A 359 17.98 21.13 12.51
N TYR A 360 18.03 22.47 12.67
CA TYR A 360 17.04 23.24 13.42
C TYR A 360 16.08 24.05 12.51
N ASP A 361 16.11 23.86 11.19
CA ASP A 361 15.22 24.59 10.28
C ASP A 361 13.75 24.23 10.54
N THR A 362 13.01 25.19 11.09
CA THR A 362 11.58 25.07 11.42
C THR A 362 10.69 24.86 10.19
N HIS A 363 11.20 25.07 8.98
CA HIS A 363 10.47 24.88 7.73
C HIS A 363 10.55 23.46 7.18
N VAL A 364 11.41 22.59 7.71
CA VAL A 364 11.60 21.20 7.23
C VAL A 364 10.28 20.46 7.19
N ARG A 365 9.54 20.47 8.30
CA ARG A 365 8.27 19.74 8.43
C ARG A 365 7.27 20.13 7.35
N GLU A 366 7.05 21.43 7.17
CA GLU A 366 6.13 21.95 6.16
C GLU A 366 6.63 21.75 4.72
N ALA A 367 7.94 21.82 4.51
CA ALA A 367 8.53 21.59 3.19
C ALA A 367 8.39 20.13 2.75
N VAL A 368 8.67 19.20 3.67
CA VAL A 368 8.53 17.75 3.47
C VAL A 368 7.06 17.39 3.26
N LEU A 369 6.11 18.00 4.00
CA LEU A 369 4.67 17.82 3.72
C LEU A 369 4.33 18.25 2.29
N GLY A 370 4.76 19.45 1.88
CA GLY A 370 4.54 19.92 0.50
C GLY A 370 5.10 18.96 -0.55
N ALA A 371 6.29 18.40 -0.28
CA ALA A 371 6.93 17.40 -1.15
C ALA A 371 6.23 16.03 -1.13
N LEU A 372 5.62 15.64 -0.01
CA LEU A 372 4.85 14.39 0.06
C LEU A 372 3.53 14.50 -0.72
N LEU A 373 2.87 15.66 -0.64
CA LEU A 373 1.56 15.89 -1.27
C LEU A 373 1.66 16.21 -2.78
N HIS A 374 2.77 16.76 -3.27
CA HIS A 374 2.80 17.41 -4.59
C HIS A 374 2.39 16.54 -5.79
N THR A 375 2.54 15.21 -5.72
CA THR A 375 2.09 14.29 -6.79
C THR A 375 0.69 13.73 -6.60
N MET A 376 0.04 13.94 -5.46
CA MET A 376 -1.30 13.41 -5.17
C MET A 376 -2.37 13.95 -6.11
N GLY A 377 -2.12 15.05 -6.81
CA GLY A 377 -3.00 15.51 -7.89
C GLY A 377 -3.12 14.54 -9.07
N LYS A 378 -2.11 13.68 -9.30
CA LYS A 378 -2.10 12.75 -10.44
C LYS A 378 -3.18 11.67 -10.29
N PRO A 379 -3.26 10.96 -9.15
CA PRO A 379 -4.33 9.99 -8.93
C PRO A 379 -5.73 10.61 -8.97
N LEU A 380 -5.88 11.88 -8.56
CA LEU A 380 -7.16 12.61 -8.64
C LEU A 380 -7.63 12.90 -10.07
N LEU A 381 -6.76 12.71 -11.07
CA LEU A 381 -7.10 12.85 -12.49
C LEU A 381 -7.49 11.53 -13.17
N ILE A 382 -7.43 10.39 -12.45
CA ILE A 382 -7.84 9.12 -13.05
C ILE A 382 -9.33 9.16 -13.39
N GLY A 383 -9.65 8.74 -14.60
CA GLY A 383 -10.99 8.75 -15.17
C GLY A 383 -10.99 8.11 -16.56
N PRO A 384 -12.11 8.16 -17.29
CA PRO A 384 -12.23 7.51 -18.60
C PRO A 384 -11.14 7.93 -19.63
N GLN A 385 -10.67 9.17 -19.58
CA GLN A 385 -9.63 9.69 -20.49
C GLN A 385 -8.19 9.40 -20.03
N LEU A 386 -8.02 9.06 -18.75
CA LEU A 386 -6.75 8.67 -18.12
C LEU A 386 -7.03 7.49 -17.17
N PRO A 387 -7.29 6.29 -17.73
CA PRO A 387 -7.78 5.17 -16.93
C PRO A 387 -6.71 4.62 -15.98
N SER A 388 -5.43 4.88 -16.26
CA SER A 388 -4.32 4.42 -15.44
C SER A 388 -3.15 5.40 -15.45
N LEU A 389 -2.38 5.39 -14.35
CA LEU A 389 -1.08 6.05 -14.25
C LEU A 389 0.10 5.14 -14.65
N LYS A 390 -0.20 3.97 -15.24
CA LYS A 390 0.81 3.02 -15.72
C LYS A 390 1.62 3.60 -16.89
N VAL A 391 2.72 2.91 -17.17
CA VAL A 391 3.72 3.28 -18.19
C VAL A 391 3.06 3.30 -19.60
N ASN A 392 3.57 4.13 -20.52
CA ASN A 392 3.14 4.28 -21.93
C ASN A 392 1.93 5.18 -22.21
N MET A 393 1.78 6.29 -21.46
CA MET A 393 0.77 7.31 -21.78
C MET A 393 0.96 7.95 -23.17
N ASN A 394 -0.16 8.14 -23.88
CA ASN A 394 -0.22 8.91 -25.12
C ASN A 394 -0.05 10.44 -24.87
N PRO A 395 0.19 11.26 -25.90
CA PRO A 395 0.38 12.70 -25.73
C PRO A 395 -0.78 13.43 -25.05
N ILE A 396 -2.03 13.00 -25.28
CA ILE A 396 -3.23 13.59 -24.67
C ILE A 396 -3.25 13.32 -23.17
N GLN A 397 -3.05 12.06 -22.77
CA GLN A 397 -2.92 11.63 -21.38
C GLN A 397 -1.79 12.38 -20.66
N LYS A 398 -0.65 12.60 -21.33
CA LYS A 398 0.45 13.42 -20.79
C LYS A 398 0.04 14.87 -20.56
N GLY A 399 -0.77 15.45 -21.45
CA GLY A 399 -1.32 16.79 -21.32
C GLY A 399 -2.26 16.90 -20.11
N ILE A 400 -3.20 15.97 -19.96
CA ILE A 400 -4.10 15.89 -18.80
C ILE A 400 -3.30 15.85 -17.49
N LEU A 401 -2.26 15.03 -17.44
CA LEU A 401 -1.44 14.85 -16.24
C LEU A 401 -0.71 16.12 -15.78
N GLN A 402 -0.48 17.10 -16.67
CA GLN A 402 0.10 18.40 -16.26
C GLN A 402 -0.86 19.16 -15.32
N GLY A 403 -2.17 18.97 -15.47
CA GLY A 403 -3.22 19.57 -14.65
C GLY A 403 -3.24 19.08 -13.19
N HIS A 404 -2.39 18.12 -12.80
CA HIS A 404 -2.41 17.53 -11.46
C HIS A 404 -2.20 18.56 -10.35
N VAL A 405 -1.39 19.59 -10.59
CA VAL A 405 -1.13 20.65 -9.62
C VAL A 405 -2.41 21.43 -9.30
N SER A 406 -3.20 21.73 -10.33
CA SER A 406 -4.50 22.41 -10.18
C SER A 406 -5.55 21.49 -9.58
N ALA A 407 -5.56 20.21 -9.97
CA ALA A 407 -6.47 19.21 -9.41
C ALA A 407 -6.27 19.03 -7.90
N LEU A 408 -5.01 18.94 -7.45
CA LEU A 408 -4.69 18.87 -6.03
C LEU A 408 -5.12 20.13 -5.29
N GLN A 409 -4.77 21.32 -5.79
CA GLN A 409 -5.17 22.58 -5.14
C GLN A 409 -6.68 22.72 -4.99
N ARG A 410 -7.43 22.39 -6.06
CA ARG A 410 -8.89 22.39 -6.03
C ARG A 410 -9.40 21.39 -5.00
N LYS A 411 -8.86 20.17 -4.97
CA LYS A 411 -9.29 19.17 -4.00
C LYS A 411 -8.99 19.60 -2.56
N LEU A 412 -7.82 20.17 -2.27
CA LEU A 412 -7.52 20.69 -0.94
C LEU A 412 -8.48 21.81 -0.51
N GLN A 413 -8.88 22.68 -1.46
CA GLN A 413 -9.90 23.70 -1.22
C GLN A 413 -11.29 23.10 -0.98
N GLU A 414 -11.71 22.09 -1.75
CA GLU A 414 -12.97 21.35 -1.54
C GLU A 414 -13.02 20.64 -0.17
N LEU A 415 -11.86 20.28 0.37
CA LEU A 415 -11.70 19.64 1.68
C LEU A 415 -11.52 20.63 2.84
N ASP A 416 -11.68 21.93 2.58
CA ASP A 416 -11.50 23.03 3.56
C ASP A 416 -10.14 23.01 4.29
N TRP A 417 -9.11 22.42 3.68
CA TRP A 417 -7.77 22.36 4.28
C TRP A 417 -6.83 23.40 3.66
N THR A 418 -6.20 24.21 4.51
CA THR A 418 -5.30 25.28 4.09
C THR A 418 -3.83 24.95 4.44
N PRO A 419 -2.96 24.68 3.44
CA PRO A 419 -1.54 24.46 3.71
C PRO A 419 -0.86 25.71 4.25
N SER A 420 0.21 25.52 5.01
CA SER A 420 1.14 26.60 5.37
C SER A 420 1.74 27.28 4.12
N PRO A 421 2.28 28.50 4.22
CA PRO A 421 2.95 29.17 3.10
C PRO A 421 4.06 28.31 2.46
N THR A 422 4.84 27.60 3.26
CA THR A 422 5.93 26.73 2.81
C THR A 422 5.41 25.50 2.06
N CYS A 423 4.45 24.79 2.64
CA CYS A 423 3.83 23.62 2.02
C CYS A 423 3.16 24.00 0.69
N ARG A 424 2.41 25.11 0.70
CA ARG A 424 1.74 25.67 -0.49
C ARG A 424 2.72 26.06 -1.60
N ASP A 425 3.85 26.67 -1.26
CA ASP A 425 4.86 27.07 -2.23
C ASP A 425 5.38 25.87 -3.01
N ILE A 426 5.70 24.77 -2.31
CA ILE A 426 6.17 23.54 -2.94
C ILE A 426 5.08 22.88 -3.79
N ILE A 427 3.85 22.73 -3.26
CA ILE A 427 2.73 22.12 -4.00
C ILE A 427 2.50 22.86 -5.32
N LYS A 428 2.55 24.19 -5.31
CA LYS A 428 2.30 25.02 -6.49
C LYS A 428 3.46 25.01 -7.48
N ASN A 429 4.69 25.05 -6.98
CA ASN A 429 5.84 25.44 -7.80
C ASN A 429 6.87 24.32 -8.03
N ALA A 430 6.70 23.12 -7.47
CA ALA A 430 7.69 22.04 -7.62
C ALA A 430 7.91 21.55 -9.06
N ASN A 431 7.05 21.91 -10.01
CA ASN A 431 7.21 21.61 -11.44
C ASN A 431 7.68 22.83 -12.27
N GLU A 432 7.87 23.99 -11.62
CA GLU A 432 8.41 25.19 -12.24
C GLU A 432 9.93 25.05 -12.46
N ARG A 433 10.48 25.86 -13.37
CA ARG A 433 11.90 25.84 -13.76
C ARG A 433 12.45 27.25 -13.89
N LEU A 434 13.74 27.44 -13.67
CA LEU A 434 14.35 28.78 -13.69
C LEU A 434 14.17 29.52 -15.03
N ASP A 435 14.10 28.79 -16.13
CA ASP A 435 13.88 29.32 -17.48
C ASP A 435 12.41 29.51 -17.88
N GLY A 436 11.46 29.24 -16.97
CA GLY A 436 10.03 29.37 -17.23
C GLY A 436 9.43 28.29 -18.13
N THR A 437 10.17 27.23 -18.46
CA THR A 437 9.64 26.07 -19.21
C THR A 437 8.85 25.11 -18.34
N GLY A 438 8.80 25.36 -17.04
CA GLY A 438 8.01 24.61 -16.07
C GLY A 438 6.53 25.01 -16.06
N TYR A 439 5.77 24.42 -15.14
CA TYR A 439 4.32 24.58 -15.03
C TYR A 439 3.90 24.58 -13.55
N PRO A 440 2.71 25.10 -13.19
CA PRO A 440 1.60 25.54 -14.06
C PRO A 440 1.66 26.99 -14.57
N THR A 441 2.47 27.85 -13.97
CA THR A 441 2.48 29.31 -14.22
C THR A 441 3.68 29.81 -15.01
N GLY A 442 4.70 28.98 -15.24
CA GLY A 442 5.88 29.35 -16.02
C GLY A 442 6.77 30.37 -15.30
N LYS A 443 6.85 30.27 -13.97
CA LYS A 443 7.68 31.14 -13.12
C LYS A 443 9.15 31.03 -13.48
N ARG A 444 9.89 32.12 -13.31
CA ARG A 444 11.30 32.26 -13.69
C ARG A 444 12.17 32.71 -12.52
N GLY A 445 13.44 32.26 -12.52
CA GLY A 445 14.50 32.79 -11.65
C GLY A 445 14.07 33.05 -10.20
N ASP A 446 14.07 34.32 -9.81
CA ASP A 446 13.84 34.77 -8.43
C ASP A 446 12.37 34.71 -7.99
N GLN A 447 11.46 34.35 -8.89
CA GLN A 447 10.07 34.01 -8.52
C GLN A 447 9.96 32.63 -7.85
N LEU A 448 11.04 31.83 -7.87
CA LEU A 448 11.12 30.51 -7.26
C LEU A 448 11.98 30.56 -5.99
N SER A 449 11.39 30.13 -4.87
CA SER A 449 12.08 30.06 -3.58
C SER A 449 13.26 29.08 -3.61
N GLY A 450 14.22 29.25 -2.70
CA GLY A 450 15.36 28.32 -2.58
C GLY A 450 14.92 26.87 -2.34
N ARG A 451 13.81 26.65 -1.62
CA ARG A 451 13.21 25.32 -1.42
C ARG A 451 12.63 24.74 -2.71
N VAL A 452 12.00 25.58 -3.54
CA VAL A 452 11.51 25.15 -4.87
C VAL A 452 12.67 24.81 -5.80
N ARG A 453 13.75 25.59 -5.78
CA ARG A 453 14.99 25.26 -6.54
C ARG A 453 15.57 23.92 -6.08
N LEU A 454 15.64 23.69 -4.77
CA LEU A 454 16.09 22.42 -4.17
C LEU A 454 15.24 21.22 -4.63
N ILE A 455 13.93 21.26 -4.39
CA ILE A 455 13.05 20.14 -4.76
C ILE A 455 13.02 19.90 -6.28
N SER A 456 13.21 20.95 -7.10
CA SER A 456 13.25 20.81 -8.56
C SER A 456 14.40 19.89 -9.03
N ILE A 457 15.58 19.99 -8.39
CA ILE A 457 16.75 19.14 -8.66
C ILE A 457 16.48 17.71 -8.19
N ILE A 458 16.04 17.54 -6.94
CA ILE A 458 15.71 16.23 -6.37
C ILE A 458 14.72 15.48 -7.26
N LYS A 459 13.66 16.16 -7.70
CA LYS A 459 12.66 15.61 -8.61
C LYS A 459 13.21 15.27 -9.99
N ALA A 460 14.07 16.13 -10.55
CA ALA A 460 14.67 15.89 -11.86
C ALA A 460 15.56 14.64 -11.84
N VAL A 461 16.43 14.51 -10.83
CA VAL A 461 17.28 13.33 -10.63
C VAL A 461 16.41 12.08 -10.46
N ASN A 462 15.45 12.11 -9.53
CA ASN A 462 14.57 10.98 -9.28
C ASN A 462 13.83 10.53 -10.54
N LYS A 463 13.27 11.48 -11.31
CA LYS A 463 12.54 11.18 -12.55
C LYS A 463 13.43 10.53 -13.61
N LEU A 464 14.71 10.93 -13.72
CA LEU A 464 15.63 10.38 -14.72
C LEU A 464 16.15 8.98 -14.33
N MET A 465 16.25 8.68 -13.03
CA MET A 465 16.76 7.41 -12.51
C MET A 465 15.71 6.28 -12.42
N HIS A 466 14.46 6.55 -12.80
CA HIS A 466 13.37 5.57 -12.76
C HIS A 466 12.65 5.44 -14.10
N VAL A 467 12.15 4.24 -14.39
CA VAL A 467 11.31 3.97 -15.57
C VAL A 467 10.08 4.89 -15.52
N ARG A 468 9.74 5.52 -16.64
CA ARG A 468 8.52 6.31 -16.75
C ARG A 468 8.07 6.47 -18.19
N ASN A 469 6.78 6.31 -18.47
CA ASN A 469 6.15 6.61 -19.77
C ASN A 469 6.90 5.99 -20.98
N GLY A 470 7.40 4.76 -20.84
CA GLY A 470 8.14 4.03 -21.86
C GLY A 470 9.62 4.40 -21.94
N ILE A 471 10.09 5.32 -21.10
CA ILE A 471 11.49 5.76 -21.05
C ILE A 471 12.24 4.90 -20.03
N PRO A 472 13.35 4.24 -20.41
CA PRO A 472 14.18 3.48 -19.49
C PRO A 472 14.88 4.40 -18.47
N PRO A 473 15.23 3.88 -17.28
CA PRO A 473 15.94 4.65 -16.28
C PRO A 473 17.37 4.93 -16.75
N ARG A 474 17.94 6.02 -16.27
CA ARG A 474 19.33 6.42 -16.56
C ARG A 474 20.22 6.16 -15.36
N ALA A 475 21.49 5.89 -15.64
CA ALA A 475 22.52 5.86 -14.61
C ALA A 475 22.64 7.27 -13.95
N PRO A 476 23.04 7.35 -12.67
CA PRO A 476 23.17 8.62 -11.94
C PRO A 476 24.01 9.67 -12.69
N LEU A 477 25.18 9.27 -13.21
CA LEU A 477 26.08 10.17 -13.94
C LEU A 477 25.41 10.77 -15.18
N ASP A 478 24.65 9.98 -15.92
CA ASP A 478 23.89 10.47 -17.08
C ASP A 478 22.79 11.43 -16.67
N ALA A 479 22.07 11.12 -15.58
CA ALA A 479 21.04 12.01 -15.05
C ALA A 479 21.64 13.38 -14.65
N TYR A 480 22.77 13.39 -13.95
CA TYR A 480 23.46 14.61 -13.56
C TYR A 480 23.95 15.41 -14.76
N ARG A 481 24.53 14.75 -15.76
CA ARG A 481 24.98 15.40 -17.00
C ARG A 481 23.81 16.09 -17.72
N MET A 482 22.68 15.42 -17.87
CA MET A 482 21.50 16.01 -18.51
C MET A 482 20.95 17.23 -17.77
N ILE A 483 20.93 17.19 -16.43
CA ILE A 483 20.49 18.33 -15.61
C ILE A 483 21.48 19.48 -15.73
N HIS A 484 22.79 19.19 -15.72
CA HIS A 484 23.85 20.18 -15.88
C HIS A 484 23.81 20.86 -17.26
N GLU A 485 23.55 20.10 -18.33
CA GLU A 485 23.38 20.61 -19.70
C GLU A 485 22.12 21.48 -19.83
N ALA A 486 21.06 21.17 -19.09
CA ALA A 486 19.86 22.00 -18.95
C ALA A 486 20.05 23.17 -17.95
N ALA A 487 21.23 23.81 -17.99
CA ALA A 487 21.68 24.84 -17.06
C ALA A 487 20.73 26.03 -16.85
N SER A 488 19.92 26.38 -17.85
CA SER A 488 18.95 27.46 -17.74
C SER A 488 17.71 27.07 -16.92
N ALA A 489 17.38 25.78 -16.87
CA ALA A 489 16.19 25.26 -16.20
C ALA A 489 16.41 25.01 -14.70
N TYR A 490 17.67 24.75 -14.30
CA TYR A 490 18.03 24.17 -13.02
C TYR A 490 19.17 24.92 -12.33
N ASP A 491 19.10 25.03 -11.00
CA ASP A 491 20.12 25.72 -10.21
C ASP A 491 21.40 24.85 -10.12
N LYS A 492 22.49 25.34 -10.72
CA LYS A 492 23.77 24.62 -10.76
C LYS A 492 24.38 24.41 -9.37
N THR A 493 24.23 25.39 -8.48
CA THR A 493 24.79 25.31 -7.13
C THR A 493 24.12 24.18 -6.36
N VAL A 494 22.79 24.09 -6.48
CA VAL A 494 22.00 23.00 -5.88
C VAL A 494 22.35 21.65 -6.49
N LEU A 495 22.58 21.56 -7.81
CA LEU A 495 23.01 20.31 -8.45
C LEU A 495 24.38 19.84 -7.92
N VAL A 496 25.35 20.76 -7.79
CA VAL A 496 26.67 20.44 -7.24
C VAL A 496 26.57 19.92 -5.81
N GLU A 497 25.76 20.58 -4.98
CA GLU A 497 25.51 20.14 -3.61
C GLU A 497 24.86 18.75 -3.57
N TYR A 498 23.88 18.48 -4.44
CA TYR A 498 23.27 17.15 -4.56
C TYR A 498 24.32 16.08 -4.90
N ILE A 499 25.20 16.35 -5.88
CA ILE A 499 26.26 15.41 -6.28
C ILE A 499 27.26 15.20 -5.15
N GLN A 500 27.60 16.23 -4.37
CA GLN A 500 28.47 16.11 -3.21
C GLN A 500 27.85 15.26 -2.09
N ALA A 501 26.54 15.40 -1.87
CA ALA A 501 25.82 14.68 -0.82
C ALA A 501 25.61 13.18 -1.12
N TYR A 502 25.42 12.81 -2.39
CA TYR A 502 25.03 11.45 -2.79
C TYR A 502 26.05 10.72 -3.68
N GLY A 503 27.03 11.44 -4.21
CA GLY A 503 28.06 10.88 -5.08
C GLY A 503 27.56 10.39 -6.44
N LEU A 504 28.44 9.71 -7.17
CA LEU A 504 28.16 9.11 -8.48
C LEU A 504 27.53 7.71 -8.36
N TYR A 505 27.64 7.10 -7.18
CA TYR A 505 27.17 5.76 -6.86
C TYR A 505 26.24 5.82 -5.64
N PRO A 506 25.08 6.49 -5.74
CA PRO A 506 24.22 6.75 -4.60
C PRO A 506 23.76 5.46 -3.93
N ILE A 507 23.64 5.50 -2.60
CA ILE A 507 23.12 4.40 -1.78
C ILE A 507 21.77 3.92 -2.36
N GLY A 508 21.58 2.60 -2.39
CA GLY A 508 20.40 1.97 -3.01
C GLY A 508 20.49 1.75 -4.52
N SER A 509 21.60 2.15 -5.16
CA SER A 509 21.88 1.81 -6.56
C SER A 509 22.39 0.37 -6.71
N LEU A 510 22.07 -0.27 -7.83
CA LEU A 510 22.61 -1.59 -8.16
C LEU A 510 23.91 -1.43 -8.94
N ALA A 511 25.01 -1.84 -8.33
CA ALA A 511 26.34 -1.82 -8.91
C ALA A 511 26.64 -3.16 -9.61
N LYS A 512 27.26 -3.07 -10.79
CA LYS A 512 27.86 -4.20 -11.50
C LYS A 512 29.37 -4.20 -11.30
N PHE A 513 29.92 -5.36 -10.97
CA PHE A 513 31.35 -5.57 -10.80
C PHE A 513 31.92 -6.49 -11.89
N SER A 514 33.17 -6.26 -12.26
CA SER A 514 33.90 -7.00 -13.31
C SER A 514 34.06 -8.50 -13.03
N GLY A 515 33.91 -8.95 -11.79
CA GLY A 515 33.83 -10.37 -11.45
C GLY A 515 32.51 -11.04 -11.88
N GLY A 516 31.55 -10.28 -12.42
CA GLY A 516 30.22 -10.76 -12.79
C GLY A 516 29.21 -10.67 -11.64
N PHE A 517 29.51 -9.93 -10.57
CA PHE A 517 28.61 -9.78 -9.43
C PHE A 517 27.73 -8.54 -9.55
N LEU A 518 26.50 -8.66 -9.07
CA LEU A 518 25.59 -7.55 -8.83
C LEU A 518 25.46 -7.33 -7.33
N ALA A 519 25.62 -6.09 -6.89
CA ALA A 519 25.55 -5.73 -5.48
C ALA A 519 24.87 -4.37 -5.28
N TRP A 520 24.04 -4.27 -4.24
CA TRP A 520 23.45 -2.99 -3.85
C TRP A 520 24.46 -2.15 -3.09
N VAL A 521 24.56 -0.86 -3.41
CA VAL A 521 25.36 0.09 -2.62
C VAL A 521 24.67 0.35 -1.29
N MET A 522 25.32 -0.03 -0.19
CA MET A 522 24.83 0.17 1.18
C MET A 522 25.40 1.45 1.79
N GLU A 523 26.67 1.73 1.49
CA GLU A 523 27.38 2.91 2.00
C GLU A 523 28.35 3.48 0.97
N ILE A 524 28.59 4.79 1.08
CA ILE A 524 29.60 5.54 0.33
C ILE A 524 30.55 6.26 1.30
N ASP A 525 31.80 6.45 0.89
CA ASP A 525 32.78 7.27 1.62
C ASP A 525 32.58 8.77 1.38
N ALA A 526 33.42 9.61 2.02
CA ALA A 526 33.39 11.06 1.87
C ALA A 526 33.66 11.56 0.43
N LYS A 527 34.13 10.69 -0.48
CA LYS A 527 34.34 11.00 -1.90
C LYS A 527 33.19 10.49 -2.78
N GLY A 528 32.14 9.91 -2.18
CA GLY A 528 31.00 9.34 -2.89
C GLY A 528 31.29 8.01 -3.57
N ILE A 529 32.33 7.28 -3.14
CA ILE A 529 32.70 5.96 -3.66
C ILE A 529 32.17 4.87 -2.72
N PRO A 530 31.59 3.76 -3.23
CA PRO A 530 31.09 2.69 -2.39
C PRO A 530 32.14 2.19 -1.38
N SER A 531 31.72 2.05 -0.12
CA SER A 531 32.52 1.50 0.98
C SER A 531 31.94 0.19 1.52
N GLN A 532 30.65 -0.05 1.31
CA GLN A 532 29.97 -1.30 1.65
C GLN A 532 28.92 -1.62 0.59
N VAL A 533 28.83 -2.90 0.20
CA VAL A 533 27.83 -3.39 -0.75
C VAL A 533 27.19 -4.69 -0.27
N LYS A 534 25.94 -4.92 -0.67
CA LYS A 534 25.22 -6.19 -0.45
C LYS A 534 25.14 -6.96 -1.76
N VAL A 535 25.95 -7.99 -1.90
CA VAL A 535 25.99 -8.86 -3.09
C VAL A 535 24.71 -9.68 -3.14
N ILE A 536 24.03 -9.64 -4.28
CA ILE A 536 22.73 -10.32 -4.47
C ILE A 536 22.77 -11.43 -5.51
N LYS A 537 23.68 -11.35 -6.49
CA LYS A 537 23.68 -12.26 -7.64
C LYS A 537 25.06 -12.36 -8.28
N ASN A 538 25.39 -13.56 -8.76
CA ASN A 538 26.52 -13.77 -9.66
C ASN A 538 25.98 -14.14 -11.05
N LEU A 539 26.30 -13.32 -12.05
CA LEU A 539 25.87 -13.48 -13.44
C LEU A 539 26.42 -14.75 -14.10
N ARG A 540 27.51 -15.33 -13.58
CA ARG A 540 28.04 -16.62 -14.02
C ARG A 540 27.20 -17.81 -13.52
N PHE A 541 26.46 -17.62 -12.42
CA PHE A 541 25.60 -18.63 -11.80
C PHE A 541 24.21 -18.03 -11.55
N PRO A 542 23.41 -17.82 -12.63
CA PRO A 542 22.20 -17.00 -12.58
C PRO A 542 21.11 -17.53 -11.64
N ASP A 543 21.11 -18.82 -11.34
CA ASP A 543 20.17 -19.47 -10.41
C ASP A 543 20.58 -19.33 -8.93
N THR A 544 21.79 -18.82 -8.66
CA THR A 544 22.30 -18.64 -7.30
C THR A 544 22.01 -17.23 -6.79
N ASN A 545 21.20 -17.12 -5.74
CA ASN A 545 21.07 -15.89 -4.97
C ASN A 545 22.16 -15.88 -3.90
N ILE A 546 22.88 -14.78 -3.83
CA ILE A 546 23.91 -14.54 -2.81
C ILE A 546 23.34 -13.50 -1.85
N TYR A 547 23.62 -13.61 -0.56
CA TYR A 547 23.23 -12.59 0.43
C TYR A 547 24.42 -12.35 1.34
N SER A 548 25.40 -11.62 0.82
CA SER A 548 26.66 -11.35 1.53
C SER A 548 26.95 -9.86 1.49
N GLU A 549 27.18 -9.28 2.66
CA GLU A 549 27.64 -7.91 2.79
C GLU A 549 29.16 -7.89 2.74
N LEU A 550 29.71 -7.04 1.88
CA LEU A 550 31.14 -6.90 1.68
C LEU A 550 31.55 -5.46 1.98
N GLY A 551 32.61 -5.31 2.78
CA GLY A 551 33.27 -4.03 2.97
C GLY A 551 34.29 -3.76 1.86
N ARG A 552 34.80 -2.53 1.80
CA ARG A 552 35.79 -2.08 0.80
C ARG A 552 37.00 -3.01 0.67
N ASN A 553 37.48 -3.58 1.79
CA ASN A 553 38.63 -4.48 1.79
C ASN A 553 38.37 -5.81 1.06
N ASP A 554 37.09 -6.19 0.95
CA ASP A 554 36.67 -7.45 0.35
C ASP A 554 36.25 -7.29 -1.12
N PHE A 555 36.27 -6.08 -1.68
CA PHE A 555 35.86 -5.84 -3.07
C PHE A 555 36.73 -6.60 -4.08
N ALA A 556 37.98 -6.91 -3.73
CA ALA A 556 38.84 -7.76 -4.54
C ALA A 556 38.22 -9.14 -4.86
N LEU A 557 37.32 -9.65 -4.00
CA LEU A 557 36.61 -10.91 -4.20
C LEU A 557 35.58 -10.85 -5.33
N ILE A 558 35.03 -9.66 -5.60
CA ILE A 558 33.99 -9.44 -6.62
C ILE A 558 34.46 -8.63 -7.83
N GLY A 559 35.69 -8.10 -7.77
CA GLY A 559 36.34 -7.35 -8.85
C GLY A 559 36.21 -5.83 -8.70
N LYS A 560 36.57 -5.10 -9.77
CA LYS A 560 36.40 -3.64 -9.86
C LYS A 560 34.94 -3.29 -10.15
N LEU A 561 34.46 -2.20 -9.52
CA LEU A 561 33.19 -1.56 -9.85
C LEU A 561 33.23 -1.07 -11.31
N GLU A 562 32.27 -1.51 -12.12
CA GLU A 562 32.17 -1.13 -13.54
C GLU A 562 31.17 0.00 -13.74
N ASP A 563 29.93 -0.19 -13.30
CA ASP A 563 28.83 0.74 -13.57
C ASP A 563 27.66 0.57 -12.59
N ILE A 564 26.75 1.54 -12.56
CA ILE A 564 25.40 1.42 -11.99
C ILE A 564 24.44 0.95 -13.08
N VAL A 565 23.76 -0.16 -12.81
CA VAL A 565 22.87 -0.82 -13.76
C VAL A 565 21.41 -0.79 -13.32
N ASN A 566 20.50 -0.93 -14.27
CA ASN A 566 19.08 -1.07 -13.98
C ASN A 566 18.78 -2.52 -13.52
N PRO A 567 18.25 -2.74 -12.31
CA PRO A 567 17.88 -4.07 -11.80
C PRO A 567 16.96 -4.87 -12.73
N ALA A 568 16.03 -4.20 -13.41
CA ALA A 568 15.07 -4.87 -14.30
C ALA A 568 15.78 -5.61 -15.46
N ASP A 569 16.90 -5.07 -15.96
CA ASP A 569 17.67 -5.65 -17.06
C ASP A 569 18.31 -7.01 -16.66
N TYR A 570 18.41 -7.29 -15.36
CA TYR A 570 19.01 -8.51 -14.81
C TYR A 570 18.01 -9.41 -14.08
N GLY A 571 16.71 -9.12 -14.21
CA GLY A 571 15.64 -9.82 -13.51
C GLY A 571 15.71 -9.65 -11.98
N VAL A 572 16.39 -8.60 -11.51
CA VAL A 572 16.48 -8.25 -10.10
C VAL A 572 15.29 -7.38 -9.74
N LYS A 573 14.40 -7.89 -8.88
CA LYS A 573 13.34 -7.10 -8.26
C LYS A 573 13.78 -6.70 -6.85
N LEU A 574 13.55 -5.44 -6.47
CA LEU A 574 13.60 -5.03 -5.06
C LEU A 574 12.24 -5.38 -4.48
N ILE A 575 12.13 -6.61 -3.98
CA ILE A 575 10.83 -7.24 -3.70
C ILE A 575 10.06 -6.39 -2.69
N LYS A 576 8.98 -5.78 -3.19
CA LYS A 576 7.88 -5.15 -2.44
C LYS A 576 7.18 -6.12 -1.48
N VAL A 577 6.53 -5.59 -0.45
CA VAL A 577 5.56 -6.33 0.40
C VAL A 577 4.39 -6.82 -0.47
#